data_AF-S7XM77-F1
#
_entry.id   AF-S7XM77-F1
#
_cell.length_a   1.000
_cell.length_b   1.000
_cell.length_c   1.000
_cell.angle_alpha   90.00
_cell.angle_beta   90.00
_cell.angle_gamma   90.00
#
_symmetry.space_group_name_H-M   'P 1'
#
loop_
_entity.id
_entity.type
_entity.pdbx_description
1 polymer ?
#
loop_
_entity_poly.entity_id
_entity_poly.type
_entity_poly.pdbx_seq_one_letter_code
_entity_poly.pdbx_strand_id
1 'polypeptide(L)'
;MSPINDLSVEPIDQRLQVLKKRQRNIVIGLAVSIVLMVLTIAAFFLQKEFIYRFFDLSLHVQSLDLPYQVQDLVPFKQPVDYFFNLLSWFGWLFLKVLVSFVGAFLIVRWVKKFKFFQQRFQAWTQRFLAWIISFILLWSGLSYIQYDWKNETEEAYQRWMSYQTNIVESQIAQDLQDINISQTEKAYVLAQVALLHDPIDRKTANIYVNQLIEAEKKVPTEFRKYDFKPEQLWVMQQQLYGKSITLITQPLDIQAQQAEKISKYVNFFLLVFLIINLAMSVVLYMLAKHFKNRRYRITQKLDL
;
A
#
# COMPACT_ATOMS: atom_id res chain seq x y z
N MET A 1 -39.73 -63.57 9.03
CA MET A 1 -39.91 -62.10 9.02
C MET A 1 -38.88 -61.52 9.99
N SER A 2 -37.78 -60.98 9.49
CA SER A 2 -36.84 -60.23 10.34
C SER A 2 -37.37 -58.80 10.48
N PRO A 3 -37.53 -58.28 11.70
CA PRO A 3 -37.92 -56.90 11.89
C PRO A 3 -36.78 -55.99 11.43
N ILE A 4 -37.15 -54.92 10.74
CA ILE A 4 -36.25 -53.88 10.27
C ILE A 4 -35.69 -53.18 11.52
N ASN A 5 -34.50 -53.60 11.96
CA ASN A 5 -33.78 -52.95 13.04
C ASN A 5 -33.35 -51.55 12.61
N ASP A 6 -33.73 -50.57 13.43
CA ASP A 6 -32.94 -49.39 13.79
C ASP A 6 -32.36 -48.56 12.65
N LEU A 7 -33.25 -47.80 12.00
CA LEU A 7 -32.93 -46.41 11.70
C LEU A 7 -32.71 -45.70 13.04
N SER A 8 -31.49 -45.76 13.57
CA SER A 8 -31.03 -44.97 14.71
C SER A 8 -31.06 -43.49 14.33
N VAL A 9 -32.24 -42.90 14.45
CA VAL A 9 -32.46 -41.48 14.25
C VAL A 9 -31.74 -40.75 15.38
N GLU A 10 -30.54 -40.24 15.13
CA GLU A 10 -29.85 -39.34 16.07
C GLU A 10 -30.84 -38.32 16.67
N PRO A 11 -30.82 -38.08 17.99
CA PRO A 11 -31.74 -37.16 18.64
C PRO A 11 -31.70 -35.78 17.98
N ILE A 12 -32.88 -35.16 17.85
CA ILE A 12 -33.10 -33.93 17.08
C ILE A 12 -32.16 -32.79 17.53
N ASP A 13 -31.79 -32.76 18.81
CA ASP A 13 -30.84 -31.82 19.40
C ASP A 13 -29.42 -31.97 18.84
N GLN A 14 -28.94 -33.20 18.65
CA GLN A 14 -27.62 -33.46 18.05
C GLN A 14 -27.60 -32.99 16.59
N ARG A 15 -28.68 -33.24 15.83
CA ARG A 15 -28.83 -32.78 14.45
C ARG A 15 -28.87 -31.25 14.35
N LEU A 16 -29.51 -30.56 15.30
CA LEU A 16 -29.53 -29.10 15.40
C LEU A 16 -28.14 -28.52 15.71
N GLN A 17 -27.39 -29.14 16.61
CA GLN A 17 -26.03 -28.73 16.94
C GLN A 17 -25.09 -28.90 15.73
N VAL A 18 -25.19 -30.01 15.00
CA VAL A 18 -24.42 -30.24 13.76
C VAL A 18 -24.78 -29.21 12.69
N LEU A 19 -26.07 -28.89 12.51
CA LEU A 19 -26.52 -27.83 11.59
C LEU A 19 -25.98 -26.45 11.98
N LYS A 20 -25.98 -26.10 13.28
CA LYS A 20 -25.43 -24.85 13.79
C LYS A 20 -23.91 -24.75 13.56
N LYS A 21 -23.17 -25.84 13.75
CA LYS A 21 -21.72 -25.93 13.48
C LYS A 21 -21.43 -25.75 12.00
N ARG A 22 -22.16 -26.43 11.11
CA ARG A 22 -22.01 -26.30 9.65
C ARG A 22 -22.32 -24.89 9.16
N GLN A 23 -23.41 -24.28 9.65
CA GLN A 23 -23.73 -22.89 9.34
C GLN A 23 -22.63 -21.93 9.77
N ARG A 24 -22.07 -22.10 10.97
CA ARG A 24 -20.95 -21.28 11.45
C ARG A 24 -19.74 -21.40 10.53
N ASN A 25 -19.37 -22.62 10.12
CA ASN A 25 -18.25 -22.84 9.22
C ASN A 25 -18.45 -22.18 7.85
N ILE A 26 -19.68 -22.23 7.30
CA ILE A 26 -20.01 -21.56 6.03
C ILE A 26 -19.92 -20.03 6.17
N VAL A 27 -20.40 -19.47 7.28
CA VAL A 27 -20.31 -18.03 7.55
C VAL A 27 -18.85 -17.58 7.71
N ILE A 28 -18.02 -18.38 8.38
CA ILE A 28 -16.57 -18.13 8.47
C ILE A 28 -15.93 -18.20 7.08
N GLY A 29 -16.25 -19.22 6.28
CA GLY A 29 -15.76 -19.34 4.90
C GLY A 29 -16.15 -18.15 4.02
N LEU A 30 -17.38 -17.64 4.19
CA LEU A 30 -17.84 -16.43 3.50
C LEU A 30 -17.06 -15.19 3.96
N ALA A 31 -16.83 -15.03 5.26
CA ALA A 31 -16.02 -13.92 5.78
C ALA A 31 -14.58 -13.97 5.24
N VAL A 32 -13.96 -15.15 5.18
CA VAL A 32 -12.63 -15.35 4.59
C VAL A 32 -12.63 -15.02 3.09
N SER A 33 -13.63 -15.46 2.33
CA SER A 33 -13.74 -15.15 0.90
C SER A 33 -13.91 -13.65 0.65
N ILE A 34 -14.67 -12.93 1.49
CA ILE A 34 -14.79 -11.46 1.40
C ILE A 34 -13.44 -10.79 1.67
N VAL A 35 -12.72 -11.21 2.72
CA VAL A 35 -11.39 -10.66 3.03
C VAL A 35 -10.42 -10.91 1.87
N LEU A 36 -10.40 -12.14 1.32
CA LEU A 36 -9.58 -12.46 0.15
C LEU A 36 -9.96 -11.60 -1.05
N MET A 37 -11.25 -11.36 -1.29
CA MET A 37 -11.71 -10.51 -2.38
C MET A 37 -11.22 -9.06 -2.23
N VAL A 38 -11.28 -8.49 -1.03
CA VAL A 38 -10.74 -7.15 -0.75
C VAL A 38 -9.23 -7.09 -0.99
N LEU A 39 -8.49 -8.11 -0.55
CA LEU A 39 -7.05 -8.21 -0.80
C LEU A 39 -6.73 -8.34 -2.29
N THR A 40 -7.49 -9.14 -3.04
CA THR A 40 -7.33 -9.25 -4.50
C THR A 40 -7.62 -7.93 -5.20
N ILE A 41 -8.64 -7.19 -4.79
CA ILE A 41 -8.95 -5.87 -5.36
C ILE A 41 -7.80 -4.89 -5.09
N ALA A 42 -7.29 -4.84 -3.85
CA ALA A 42 -6.13 -4.01 -3.54
C ALA A 42 -4.90 -4.40 -4.37
N ALA A 43 -4.62 -5.70 -4.49
CA ALA A 43 -3.54 -6.20 -5.33
C ALA A 43 -3.74 -5.84 -6.82
N PHE A 44 -4.98 -5.86 -7.32
CA PHE A 44 -5.29 -5.52 -8.71
C PHE A 44 -4.88 -4.09 -9.08
N PHE A 45 -5.08 -3.13 -8.17
CA PHE A 45 -4.66 -1.75 -8.37
C PHE A 45 -3.16 -1.54 -8.15
N LEU A 46 -2.57 -2.20 -7.15
CA LEU A 46 -1.18 -1.95 -6.76
C LEU A 46 -0.14 -2.79 -7.52
N GLN A 47 -0.53 -3.90 -8.14
CA GLN A 47 0.40 -4.86 -8.78
C GLN A 47 1.36 -4.20 -9.76
N LYS A 48 0.91 -3.21 -10.53
CA LYS A 48 1.69 -2.66 -11.63
C LYS A 48 2.88 -1.88 -11.08
N GLU A 49 2.64 -1.07 -10.05
CA GLU A 49 3.70 -0.34 -9.37
C GLU A 49 4.68 -1.27 -8.66
N PHE A 50 4.19 -2.33 -7.99
CA PHE A 50 5.05 -3.33 -7.36
C PHE A 50 5.93 -4.09 -8.36
N ILE A 51 5.38 -4.50 -9.50
CA ILE A 51 6.13 -5.21 -10.54
C ILE A 51 7.19 -4.29 -11.15
N TYR A 52 6.86 -3.03 -11.44
CA TYR A 52 7.85 -2.08 -11.95
C TYR A 52 8.97 -1.84 -10.94
N ARG A 53 8.64 -1.64 -9.65
CA ARG A 53 9.64 -1.48 -8.58
C ARG A 53 10.53 -2.71 -8.39
N PHE A 54 10.04 -3.91 -8.70
CA PHE A 54 10.87 -5.13 -8.68
C PHE A 54 11.99 -5.10 -9.73
N PHE A 55 11.81 -4.35 -10.83
CA PHE A 55 12.83 -4.10 -11.83
C PHE A 55 13.56 -2.76 -11.60
N ASP A 56 13.48 -2.18 -10.39
CA ASP A 56 14.00 -0.86 -10.05
C ASP A 56 13.45 0.30 -10.92
N LEU A 57 12.30 0.08 -11.60
CA LEU A 57 11.62 1.08 -12.40
C LEU A 57 10.45 1.70 -11.62
N SER A 58 10.17 2.98 -11.86
CA SER A 58 8.93 3.61 -11.40
C SER A 58 8.06 4.01 -12.59
N LEU A 59 6.74 4.11 -12.36
CA LEU A 59 5.82 4.58 -13.41
C LEU A 59 5.81 6.11 -13.52
N HIS A 60 6.18 6.78 -12.43
CA HIS A 60 6.19 8.24 -12.31
C HIS A 60 7.43 8.67 -11.53
N VAL A 61 7.88 9.91 -11.74
CA VAL A 61 8.87 10.53 -10.84
C VAL A 61 8.19 10.69 -9.49
N GLN A 62 8.67 9.97 -8.47
CA GLN A 62 8.05 9.90 -7.13
C GLN A 62 8.80 10.72 -6.08
N SER A 63 10.10 10.91 -6.28
CA SER A 63 10.99 11.58 -5.35
C SER A 63 12.04 12.36 -6.11
N LEU A 64 12.43 13.51 -5.56
CA LEU A 64 13.52 14.30 -6.09
C LEU A 64 14.86 13.57 -5.87
N ASP A 65 15.53 13.18 -6.95
CA ASP A 65 16.88 12.63 -6.93
C ASP A 65 17.89 13.76 -7.19
N LEU A 66 18.75 14.01 -6.21
CA LEU A 66 19.74 15.08 -6.26
C LEU A 66 21.13 14.50 -6.62
N PRO A 67 21.77 14.99 -7.68
CA PRO A 67 23.17 14.69 -7.96
C PRO A 67 24.05 15.00 -6.75
N TYR A 68 25.15 14.28 -6.57
CA TYR A 68 26.02 14.42 -5.40
C TYR A 68 26.38 15.88 -5.06
N GLN A 69 26.69 16.68 -6.09
CA GLN A 69 27.07 18.10 -5.95
C GLN A 69 25.92 19.00 -5.46
N VAL A 70 24.67 18.56 -5.60
CA VAL A 70 23.45 19.29 -5.24
C VAL A 70 22.94 18.87 -3.86
N GLN A 71 23.38 17.72 -3.34
CA GLN A 71 22.89 17.22 -2.06
C GLN A 71 23.21 18.12 -0.86
N ASP A 72 24.22 18.99 -0.98
CA ASP A 72 24.57 19.96 0.07
C ASP A 72 23.65 21.19 0.09
N LEU A 73 22.83 21.38 -0.96
CA LEU A 73 21.84 22.45 -1.00
C LEU A 73 20.59 22.19 -0.19
N VAL A 74 20.33 20.95 0.24
CA VAL A 74 19.08 20.62 0.96
C VAL A 74 19.05 21.39 2.29
N PRO A 75 18.18 22.41 2.44
CA PRO A 75 18.21 23.30 3.62
C PRO A 75 17.74 22.59 4.90
N PHE A 76 17.11 21.41 4.75
CA PHE A 76 16.60 20.58 5.81
C PHE A 76 17.37 19.26 5.96
N LYS A 77 18.63 19.20 5.50
CA LYS A 77 19.49 18.02 5.57
C LYS A 77 19.74 17.64 7.02
N GLN A 78 18.79 16.92 7.62
CA GLN A 78 19.10 16.08 8.75
C GLN A 78 20.02 14.99 8.20
N PRO A 79 21.14 14.66 8.88
CA PRO A 79 21.96 13.53 8.46
C PRO A 79 21.03 12.34 8.33
N VAL A 80 20.98 11.72 7.15
CA VAL A 80 20.22 10.50 6.93
C VAL A 80 20.98 9.40 7.65
N ASP A 81 20.90 9.41 8.97
CA ASP A 81 21.48 8.41 9.82
C ASP A 81 20.59 7.19 9.68
N TYR A 82 20.85 6.39 8.64
CA TYR A 82 20.15 5.14 8.36
C TYR A 82 20.04 4.29 9.63
N PHE A 83 21.07 4.30 10.47
CA PHE A 83 21.06 3.65 11.78
C PHE A 83 20.01 4.24 12.73
N PHE A 84 19.95 5.56 12.90
CA PHE A 84 18.94 6.20 13.77
C PHE A 84 17.53 6.10 13.19
N ASN A 85 17.36 6.10 11.86
CA ASN A 85 16.07 5.84 11.21
C ASN A 85 15.61 4.38 11.40
N LEU A 86 16.51 3.41 11.25
CA LEU A 86 16.23 2.00 11.58
C LEU A 86 15.92 1.83 13.06
N LEU A 87 16.68 2.48 13.93
CA LEU A 87 16.48 2.44 15.38
C LEU A 87 15.17 3.12 15.80
N SER A 88 14.80 4.22 15.14
CA SER A 88 13.52 4.91 15.31
C SER A 88 12.37 4.04 14.82
N TRP A 89 12.48 3.43 13.64
CA TRP A 89 11.48 2.49 13.12
C TRP A 89 11.30 1.28 14.05
N PHE A 90 12.41 0.70 14.51
CA PHE A 90 12.40 -0.42 15.45
C PHE A 90 11.85 0.00 16.82
N GLY A 91 12.23 1.17 17.30
CA GLY A 91 11.74 1.78 18.54
C GLY A 91 10.24 2.04 18.48
N TRP A 92 9.73 2.57 17.37
CA TRP A 92 8.30 2.76 17.12
C TRP A 92 7.54 1.43 17.04
N LEU A 93 8.09 0.41 16.38
CA LEU A 93 7.49 -0.92 16.36
C LEU A 93 7.42 -1.52 17.76
N PHE A 94 8.51 -1.44 18.51
CA PHE A 94 8.59 -1.92 19.89
C PHE A 94 7.59 -1.20 20.79
N LEU A 95 7.52 0.13 20.69
CA LEU A 95 6.56 0.97 21.40
C LEU A 95 5.12 0.59 21.03
N LYS A 96 4.81 0.42 19.74
CA LYS A 96 3.47 0.00 19.27
C LYS A 96 3.06 -1.34 19.83
N VAL A 97 3.95 -2.33 19.82
CA VAL A 97 3.67 -3.65 20.39
C VAL A 97 3.41 -3.54 21.88
N LEU A 98 4.28 -2.87 22.64
CA LEU A 98 4.13 -2.73 24.09
C LEU A 98 2.86 -1.96 24.47
N VAL A 99 2.65 -0.78 23.88
CA VAL A 99 1.52 0.09 24.21
C VAL A 99 0.20 -0.54 23.77
N SER A 100 0.14 -1.14 22.59
CA SER A 100 -1.10 -1.80 22.13
C SER A 100 -1.39 -3.06 22.93
N PHE A 101 -0.38 -3.87 23.25
CA PHE A 101 -0.54 -5.11 24.01
C PHE A 101 -0.94 -4.83 25.46
N VAL A 102 -0.16 -4.04 26.19
CA VAL A 102 -0.41 -3.70 27.60
C VAL A 102 -1.63 -2.78 27.73
N GLY A 103 -1.75 -1.79 26.85
CA GLY A 103 -2.87 -0.86 26.82
C GLY A 103 -4.21 -1.55 26.54
N ALA A 104 -4.24 -2.58 25.68
CA ALA A 104 -5.45 -3.36 25.46
C ALA A 104 -5.92 -4.08 26.73
N PHE A 105 -5.01 -4.63 27.55
CA PHE A 105 -5.38 -5.21 28.85
C PHE A 105 -5.96 -4.17 29.81
N LEU A 106 -5.36 -2.97 29.85
CA LEU A 106 -5.84 -1.87 30.68
C LEU A 106 -7.22 -1.37 30.24
N ILE A 107 -7.43 -1.17 28.93
CA ILE A 107 -8.72 -0.76 28.37
C ILE A 107 -9.79 -1.81 28.67
N VAL A 108 -9.54 -3.09 28.43
CA VAL A 108 -10.51 -4.14 28.76
C VAL A 108 -10.80 -4.18 30.27
N ARG A 109 -9.81 -3.95 31.13
CA ARG A 109 -10.01 -3.86 32.58
C ARG A 109 -10.84 -2.63 32.98
N TRP A 110 -10.66 -1.51 32.29
CA TRP A 110 -11.35 -0.26 32.58
C TRP A 110 -12.79 -0.28 32.07
N VAL A 111 -13.01 -0.78 30.86
CA VAL A 111 -14.34 -0.90 30.23
C VAL A 111 -15.27 -1.84 31.03
N LYS A 112 -14.71 -2.82 31.76
CA LYS A 112 -15.46 -3.64 32.73
C LYS A 112 -16.09 -2.85 33.89
N LYS A 113 -15.75 -1.58 34.11
CA LYS A 113 -16.42 -0.74 35.13
C LYS A 113 -17.79 -0.23 34.67
N PHE A 114 -18.08 -0.24 33.37
CA PHE A 114 -19.36 0.21 32.84
C PHE A 114 -20.39 -0.93 32.84
N LYS A 115 -21.59 -0.65 33.39
CA LYS A 115 -22.67 -1.65 33.53
C LYS A 115 -23.03 -2.36 32.21
N PHE A 116 -22.98 -1.64 31.08
CA PHE A 116 -23.25 -2.19 29.74
C PHE A 116 -22.29 -3.32 29.35
N PHE A 117 -21.00 -3.16 29.65
CA PHE A 117 -19.96 -4.10 29.27
C PHE A 117 -19.80 -5.24 30.27
N GLN A 118 -20.20 -5.05 31.53
CA GLN A 118 -20.21 -6.14 32.53
C GLN A 118 -21.13 -7.29 32.11
N GLN A 119 -22.34 -6.98 31.63
CA GLN A 119 -23.30 -8.00 31.18
C GLN A 119 -22.85 -8.71 29.90
N ARG A 120 -22.13 -8.02 29.00
CA ARG A 120 -21.62 -8.57 27.74
C ARG A 120 -20.22 -9.18 27.80
N PHE A 121 -19.50 -9.12 28.92
CA PHE A 121 -18.18 -9.74 29.11
C PHE A 121 -18.22 -11.00 29.99
N GLN A 122 -19.27 -11.79 29.87
CA GLN A 122 -19.37 -13.06 30.60
C GLN A 122 -18.51 -14.16 29.96
N ALA A 123 -18.51 -14.26 28.62
CA ALA A 123 -17.75 -15.28 27.92
C ALA A 123 -16.27 -14.88 27.74
N TRP A 124 -15.36 -15.85 27.89
CA TRP A 124 -13.93 -15.68 27.61
C TRP A 124 -13.67 -15.19 26.17
N THR A 125 -14.45 -15.68 25.21
CA THR A 125 -14.38 -15.28 23.79
C THR A 125 -14.71 -13.80 23.57
N GLN A 126 -15.67 -13.23 24.30
CA GLN A 126 -16.03 -11.81 24.17
C GLN A 126 -14.93 -10.90 24.76
N ARG A 127 -14.30 -11.32 25.85
CA ARG A 127 -13.16 -10.61 26.45
C ARG A 127 -11.97 -10.59 25.50
N PHE A 128 -11.69 -11.71 24.85
CA PHE A 128 -10.64 -11.82 23.85
C PHE A 128 -10.93 -10.94 22.62
N LEU A 129 -12.18 -10.93 22.13
CA LEU A 129 -12.58 -10.07 21.02
C LEU A 129 -12.42 -8.58 21.34
N ALA A 130 -12.83 -8.13 22.53
CA ALA A 130 -12.65 -6.73 22.93
C ALA A 130 -11.18 -6.36 23.16
N TRP A 131 -10.36 -7.32 23.60
CA TRP A 131 -8.92 -7.13 23.69
C TRP A 131 -8.32 -6.92 22.29
N ILE A 132 -8.70 -7.73 21.30
CA ILE A 132 -8.29 -7.54 19.90
C ILE A 132 -8.72 -6.17 19.37
N ILE A 133 -9.98 -5.77 19.59
CA ILE A 133 -10.48 -4.47 19.13
C ILE A 133 -9.69 -3.32 19.78
N SER A 134 -9.43 -3.40 21.08
CA SER A 134 -8.64 -2.39 21.81
C SER A 134 -7.20 -2.34 21.30
N PHE A 135 -6.61 -3.50 21.00
CA PHE A 135 -5.28 -3.61 20.42
C PHE A 135 -5.22 -2.93 19.05
N ILE A 136 -6.19 -3.21 18.16
CA ILE A 136 -6.26 -2.60 16.82
C ILE A 136 -6.43 -1.08 16.92
N LEU A 137 -7.29 -0.59 17.81
CA LEU A 137 -7.50 0.85 18.00
C LEU A 137 -6.24 1.56 18.48
N LEU A 138 -5.55 1.01 19.48
CA LEU A 138 -4.29 1.56 19.97
C LEU A 138 -3.20 1.52 18.90
N TRP A 139 -3.09 0.41 18.18
CA TRP A 139 -2.13 0.25 17.10
C TRP A 139 -2.39 1.26 15.97
N SER A 140 -3.65 1.44 15.59
CA SER A 140 -4.08 2.41 14.59
C SER A 140 -3.80 3.84 15.04
N GLY A 141 -4.11 4.19 16.30
CA GLY A 141 -3.82 5.50 16.87
C GLY A 141 -2.33 5.84 16.90
N LEU A 142 -1.48 4.92 17.36
CA LEU A 142 -0.02 5.12 17.30
C LEU A 142 0.51 5.15 15.86
N SER A 143 -0.13 4.43 14.94
CA SER A 143 0.25 4.47 13.52
C SER A 143 -0.06 5.82 12.89
N TYR A 144 -1.17 6.44 13.28
CA TYR A 144 -1.49 7.81 12.88
C TYR A 144 -0.46 8.81 13.42
N ILE A 145 -0.10 8.72 14.71
CA ILE A 145 0.91 9.61 15.32
C ILE A 145 2.28 9.43 14.67
N GLN A 146 2.69 8.19 14.41
CA GLN A 146 3.97 7.93 13.72
C GLN A 146 3.97 8.50 12.30
N TYR A 147 2.84 8.45 11.60
CA TYR A 147 2.71 8.97 10.24
C TYR A 147 2.83 10.50 10.22
N ASP A 148 2.13 11.19 11.13
CA ASP A 148 2.17 12.66 11.24
C ASP A 148 3.60 13.16 11.49
N TRP A 149 4.35 12.45 12.33
CA TRP A 149 5.74 12.79 12.63
C TRP A 149 6.72 12.59 11.45
N LYS A 150 6.36 11.76 10.46
CA LYS A 150 7.17 11.52 9.25
C LYS A 150 6.86 12.52 8.13
N ASN A 151 5.70 13.17 8.15
CA ASN A 151 5.29 14.09 7.10
C ASN A 151 6.08 15.40 7.08
N GLU A 152 6.63 15.85 8.23
CA GLU A 152 7.34 17.15 8.31
C GLU A 152 8.47 17.29 7.28
N THR A 153 9.21 16.20 7.02
CA THR A 153 10.29 16.21 6.02
C THR A 153 9.75 16.25 4.60
N GLU A 154 8.70 15.49 4.30
CA GLU A 154 8.09 15.47 2.96
C GLU A 154 7.47 16.82 2.63
N GLU A 155 6.80 17.46 3.59
CA GLU A 155 6.29 18.81 3.44
C GLU A 155 7.39 19.86 3.21
N ALA A 156 8.54 19.71 3.87
CA ALA A 156 9.67 20.62 3.69
C ALA A 156 10.23 20.53 2.25
N TYR A 157 10.37 19.33 1.70
CA TYR A 157 10.73 19.12 0.29
C TYR A 157 9.68 19.71 -0.66
N GLN A 158 8.39 19.48 -0.38
CA GLN A 158 7.31 20.04 -1.19
C GLN A 158 7.33 21.57 -1.21
N ARG A 159 7.54 22.21 -0.05
CA ARG A 159 7.69 23.67 0.03
C ARG A 159 8.92 24.17 -0.74
N TRP A 160 10.05 23.47 -0.64
CA TRP A 160 11.28 23.82 -1.36
C TRP A 160 11.13 23.78 -2.88
N MET A 161 10.36 22.81 -3.38
CA MET A 161 10.07 22.64 -4.81
C MET A 161 8.88 23.48 -5.30
N SER A 162 8.03 23.97 -4.39
CA SER A 162 6.77 24.63 -4.77
C SER A 162 7.01 25.92 -5.56
N TYR A 163 6.18 26.14 -6.57
CA TYR A 163 6.06 27.39 -7.31
C TYR A 163 4.62 27.51 -7.82
N GLN A 164 4.23 28.71 -8.23
CA GLN A 164 2.86 28.95 -8.69
C GLN A 164 2.77 29.21 -10.19
N THR A 165 3.70 30.00 -10.74
CA THR A 165 3.65 30.41 -12.15
C THR A 165 4.85 29.92 -12.92
N ASN A 166 6.05 30.01 -12.33
CA ASN A 166 7.29 29.67 -12.99
C ASN A 166 8.23 28.95 -12.03
N ILE A 167 8.86 27.87 -12.49
CA ILE A 167 9.84 27.11 -11.72
C ILE A 167 11.00 27.96 -11.22
N VAL A 168 11.35 29.05 -11.91
CA VAL A 168 12.43 29.97 -11.49
C VAL A 168 12.08 30.69 -10.18
N GLU A 169 10.79 30.78 -9.83
CA GLU A 169 10.33 31.35 -8.56
C GLU A 169 10.51 30.37 -7.39
N SER A 170 10.70 29.07 -7.67
CA SER A 170 10.89 28.07 -6.62
C SER A 170 12.20 28.30 -5.85
N GLN A 171 12.19 28.00 -4.55
CA GLN A 171 13.38 28.13 -3.71
C GLN A 171 14.51 27.25 -4.24
N ILE A 172 14.20 26.02 -4.67
CA ILE A 172 15.21 25.13 -5.27
C ILE A 172 15.85 25.72 -6.53
N ALA A 173 15.09 26.42 -7.39
CA ALA A 173 15.67 27.02 -8.58
C ALA A 173 16.60 28.19 -8.26
N GLN A 174 16.30 28.96 -7.20
CA GLN A 174 17.15 30.03 -6.70
C GLN A 174 18.43 29.46 -6.10
N ASP A 175 18.31 28.45 -5.23
CA ASP A 175 19.47 27.80 -4.59
C ASP A 175 20.41 27.15 -5.63
N LEU A 176 19.84 26.58 -6.70
CA LEU A 176 20.60 26.02 -7.83
C LEU A 176 21.31 27.10 -8.67
N GLN A 177 20.83 28.35 -8.69
CA GLN A 177 21.49 29.43 -9.41
C GLN A 177 22.76 29.88 -8.70
N ASP A 178 22.74 29.90 -7.37
CA ASP A 178 23.84 30.41 -6.53
C ASP A 178 25.07 29.49 -6.50
N ILE A 179 24.92 28.23 -6.91
CA ILE A 179 26.01 27.27 -6.97
C ILE A 179 26.62 27.09 -8.37
N ASN A 180 27.94 26.88 -8.38
CA ASN A 180 28.74 26.63 -9.56
C ASN A 180 28.70 25.14 -9.96
N ILE A 181 27.54 24.69 -10.45
CA ILE A 181 27.34 23.35 -11.04
C ILE A 181 27.04 23.45 -12.52
N SER A 182 27.20 22.34 -13.24
CA SER A 182 26.92 22.30 -14.67
C SER A 182 25.46 22.63 -14.98
N GLN A 183 25.22 23.20 -16.16
CA GLN A 183 23.86 23.47 -16.63
C GLN A 183 23.04 22.17 -16.79
N THR A 184 23.72 21.05 -17.07
CA THR A 184 23.11 19.72 -17.21
C THR A 184 22.57 19.20 -15.88
N GLU A 185 23.32 19.36 -14.78
CA GLU A 185 22.87 19.00 -13.44
C GLU A 185 21.70 19.88 -12.98
N LYS A 186 21.74 21.20 -13.27
CA LYS A 186 20.60 22.10 -13.02
C LYS A 186 19.35 21.63 -13.78
N ALA A 187 19.50 21.31 -15.06
CA ALA A 187 18.40 20.80 -15.88
C ALA A 187 17.85 19.47 -15.34
N TYR A 188 18.70 18.58 -14.81
CA TYR A 188 18.28 17.32 -14.21
C TYR A 188 17.37 17.51 -13.00
N VAL A 189 17.74 18.42 -12.10
CA VAL A 189 16.94 18.70 -10.89
C VAL A 189 15.65 19.42 -11.26
N LEU A 190 15.72 20.46 -12.11
CA LEU A 190 14.55 21.24 -12.52
C LEU A 190 13.54 20.43 -13.34
N ALA A 191 14.00 19.48 -14.17
CA ALA A 191 13.12 18.55 -14.87
C ALA A 191 12.28 17.71 -13.89
N GLN A 192 12.91 17.20 -12.83
CA GLN A 192 12.22 16.42 -11.79
C GLN A 192 11.24 17.28 -10.99
N VAL A 193 11.63 18.48 -10.60
CA VAL A 193 10.76 19.45 -9.90
C VAL A 193 9.51 19.76 -10.74
N ALA A 194 9.68 19.98 -12.04
CA ALA A 194 8.54 20.22 -12.95
C ALA A 194 7.61 19.00 -13.08
N LEU A 195 8.16 17.78 -13.03
CA LEU A 195 7.39 16.54 -13.08
C LEU A 195 6.72 16.16 -11.76
N LEU A 196 7.27 16.63 -10.63
CA LEU A 196 6.73 16.45 -9.28
C LEU A 196 5.68 17.51 -8.89
N HIS A 197 5.61 18.62 -9.63
CA HIS A 197 4.64 19.69 -9.43
C HIS A 197 3.19 19.19 -9.65
N ASP A 198 2.23 19.72 -8.88
CA ASP A 198 0.80 19.43 -9.02
C ASP A 198 0.01 20.69 -9.43
N PRO A 199 -0.59 20.75 -10.64
CA PRO A 199 -0.55 19.75 -11.70
C PRO A 199 0.81 19.70 -12.40
N ILE A 200 1.15 18.53 -12.96
CA ILE A 200 2.44 18.29 -13.66
C ILE A 200 2.71 19.37 -14.70
N ASP A 201 3.81 20.12 -14.55
CA ASP A 201 4.25 21.11 -15.53
C ASP A 201 5.03 20.45 -16.67
N ARG A 202 4.27 19.84 -17.59
CA ARG A 202 4.83 19.19 -18.77
C ARG A 202 5.62 20.14 -19.67
N LYS A 203 5.29 21.44 -19.71
CA LYS A 203 5.95 22.39 -20.63
C LYS A 203 7.37 22.64 -20.14
N THR A 204 7.52 22.97 -18.88
CA THR A 204 8.82 23.21 -18.25
C THR A 204 9.66 21.94 -18.19
N ALA A 205 9.05 20.81 -17.82
CA ALA A 205 9.72 19.50 -17.83
C ALA A 205 10.28 19.16 -19.23
N ASN A 206 9.50 19.39 -20.30
CA ASN A 206 9.93 19.13 -21.67
C ASN A 206 11.16 19.97 -22.07
N ILE A 207 11.25 21.23 -21.63
CA ILE A 207 12.41 22.09 -21.91
C ILE A 207 13.68 21.48 -21.30
N TYR A 208 13.66 21.17 -20.00
CA TYR A 208 14.84 20.66 -19.31
C TYR A 208 15.20 19.23 -19.71
N VAL A 209 14.22 18.36 -19.96
CA VAL A 209 14.49 17.01 -20.47
C VAL A 209 15.09 17.03 -21.87
N ASN A 210 14.67 17.96 -22.75
CA ASN A 210 15.34 18.14 -24.03
C ASN A 210 16.79 18.62 -23.86
N GLN A 211 17.06 19.51 -22.90
CA GLN A 211 18.45 19.91 -22.60
C GLN A 211 19.31 18.72 -22.17
N LEU A 212 18.77 17.80 -21.36
CA LEU A 212 19.46 16.57 -20.97
C LEU A 212 19.73 15.65 -22.17
N ILE A 213 18.72 15.44 -23.01
CA ILE A 213 18.85 14.62 -24.24
C ILE A 213 19.94 15.21 -25.16
N GLU A 214 19.93 16.52 -25.37
CA GLU A 214 20.92 17.20 -26.20
C GLU A 214 22.31 17.20 -25.57
N ALA A 215 22.42 17.33 -24.25
CA ALA A 215 23.69 17.23 -23.53
C ALA A 215 24.31 15.83 -23.70
N GLU A 216 23.52 14.77 -23.57
CA GLU A 216 23.99 13.41 -23.80
C GLU A 216 24.43 13.18 -25.25
N LYS A 217 23.66 13.66 -26.23
CA LYS A 217 24.02 13.53 -27.65
C LYS A 217 25.31 14.26 -28.00
N LYS A 218 25.55 15.44 -27.43
CA LYS A 218 26.73 16.26 -27.73
C LYS A 218 28.01 15.67 -27.13
N VAL A 219 27.99 15.31 -25.84
CA VAL A 219 29.17 14.80 -25.14
C VAL A 219 28.79 13.64 -24.19
N PRO A 220 28.62 12.41 -24.72
CA PRO A 220 28.19 11.26 -23.91
C PRO A 220 29.13 10.92 -22.76
N THR A 221 30.43 11.19 -22.92
CA THR A 221 31.47 10.89 -21.91
C THR A 221 31.39 11.81 -20.70
N GLU A 222 31.03 13.07 -20.89
CA GLU A 222 30.82 14.03 -19.81
C GLU A 222 29.48 13.78 -19.11
N PHE A 223 28.45 13.42 -19.90
CA PHE A 223 27.13 13.09 -19.36
C PHE A 223 27.19 11.96 -18.31
N ARG A 224 28.05 10.95 -18.53
CA ARG A 224 28.26 9.85 -17.57
C ARG A 224 28.97 10.26 -16.28
N LYS A 225 29.66 11.41 -16.24
CA LYS A 225 30.36 11.88 -15.03
C LYS A 225 29.42 12.46 -13.99
N TYR A 226 28.21 12.86 -14.39
CA TYR A 226 27.22 13.46 -13.50
C TYR A 226 26.47 12.43 -12.64
N ASP A 227 26.73 11.14 -12.83
CA ASP A 227 26.16 10.02 -12.05
C ASP A 227 24.61 10.05 -11.97
N PHE A 228 23.96 10.52 -13.03
CA PHE A 228 22.50 10.53 -13.11
C PHE A 228 21.97 9.11 -13.13
N LYS A 229 20.94 8.84 -12.31
CA LYS A 229 20.24 7.56 -12.32
C LYS A 229 19.55 7.33 -13.67
N PRO A 230 19.92 6.27 -14.42
CA PRO A 230 19.29 5.96 -15.70
C PRO A 230 17.79 5.72 -15.57
N GLU A 231 17.34 5.19 -14.44
CA GLU A 231 15.93 4.90 -14.15
C GLU A 231 15.12 6.19 -14.08
N GLN A 232 15.64 7.21 -13.40
CA GLN A 232 14.99 8.52 -13.32
C GLN A 232 14.89 9.18 -14.70
N LEU A 233 15.97 9.16 -15.48
CA LEU A 233 15.98 9.68 -16.85
C LEU A 233 14.99 8.94 -17.76
N TRP A 234 14.90 7.62 -17.59
CA TRP A 234 13.94 6.80 -18.32
C TRP A 234 12.50 7.19 -18.00
N VAL A 235 12.16 7.34 -16.71
CA VAL A 235 10.81 7.74 -16.29
C VAL A 235 10.44 9.12 -16.81
N MET A 236 11.35 10.10 -16.72
CA MET A 236 11.11 11.45 -17.26
C MET A 236 10.79 11.40 -18.77
N GLN A 237 11.56 10.64 -19.54
CA GLN A 237 11.34 10.49 -20.98
C GLN A 237 10.06 9.70 -21.28
N GLN A 238 9.75 8.69 -20.49
CA GLN A 238 8.54 7.89 -20.65
C GLN A 238 7.27 8.70 -20.34
N GLN A 239 7.27 9.56 -19.31
CA GLN A 239 6.14 10.42 -18.97
C GLN A 239 5.87 11.52 -20.01
N LEU A 240 6.94 12.06 -20.61
CA LEU A 240 6.85 13.16 -21.57
C LEU A 240 6.64 12.69 -23.01
N TYR A 241 7.38 11.65 -23.44
CA TYR A 241 7.43 11.20 -24.84
C TYR A 241 6.91 9.77 -25.05
N GLY A 242 6.70 8.99 -23.99
CA GLY A 242 6.23 7.60 -24.08
C GLY A 242 7.28 6.61 -24.62
N LYS A 243 8.54 7.04 -24.76
CA LYS A 243 9.65 6.22 -25.25
C LYS A 243 10.98 6.69 -24.66
N SER A 244 11.95 5.79 -24.57
CA SER A 244 13.34 6.17 -24.34
C SER A 244 13.93 6.86 -25.59
N ILE A 245 14.73 7.89 -25.36
CA ILE A 245 15.40 8.67 -26.41
C ILE A 245 16.92 8.58 -26.24
N THR A 246 17.39 8.57 -24.99
CA THR A 246 18.82 8.53 -24.66
C THR A 246 19.42 7.13 -24.71
N LEU A 247 20.73 7.03 -24.96
CA LEU A 247 21.44 5.75 -25.07
C LEU A 247 21.50 5.04 -23.72
N ILE A 248 21.60 5.78 -22.61
CA ILE A 248 21.62 5.20 -21.27
C ILE A 248 20.27 4.64 -20.82
N THR A 249 19.16 5.11 -21.41
CA THR A 249 17.79 4.69 -21.05
C THR A 249 17.26 3.57 -21.95
N GLN A 250 17.80 3.39 -23.16
CA GLN A 250 17.35 2.35 -24.09
C GLN A 250 17.41 0.92 -23.52
N PRO A 251 18.45 0.51 -22.76
CA PRO A 251 18.47 -0.82 -22.14
C PRO A 251 17.33 -1.05 -21.16
N LEU A 252 16.84 0.02 -20.50
CA LEU A 252 15.74 -0.06 -19.54
C LEU A 252 14.39 -0.31 -20.22
N ASP A 253 14.25 -0.02 -21.52
CA ASP A 253 13.03 -0.39 -22.26
C ASP A 253 12.82 -1.90 -22.28
N ILE A 254 13.89 -2.69 -22.32
CA ILE A 254 13.79 -4.16 -22.30
C ILE A 254 13.23 -4.61 -20.94
N GLN A 255 13.73 -4.04 -19.84
CA GLN A 255 13.26 -4.32 -18.49
C GLN A 255 11.82 -3.84 -18.30
N ALA A 256 11.48 -2.65 -18.78
CA ALA A 256 10.14 -2.10 -18.75
C ALA A 256 9.13 -2.96 -19.55
N GLN A 257 9.55 -3.49 -20.71
CA GLN A 257 8.73 -4.41 -21.49
C GLN A 257 8.51 -5.75 -20.77
N GLN A 258 9.53 -6.26 -20.06
CA GLN A 258 9.38 -7.45 -19.23
C GLN A 258 8.41 -7.19 -18.07
N ALA A 259 8.57 -6.06 -17.36
CA ALA A 259 7.67 -5.62 -16.29
C ALA A 259 6.23 -5.48 -16.79
N GLU A 260 6.01 -4.88 -17.96
CA GLU A 260 4.68 -4.74 -18.57
C GLU A 260 4.08 -6.10 -18.95
N LYS A 261 4.87 -7.03 -19.51
CA LYS A 261 4.40 -8.40 -19.82
C LYS A 261 3.99 -9.13 -18.54
N ILE A 262 4.82 -9.10 -17.50
CA ILE A 262 4.51 -9.71 -16.20
C ILE A 262 3.26 -9.06 -15.61
N SER A 263 3.17 -7.72 -15.63
CA SER A 263 1.99 -7.00 -15.17
C SER A 263 0.73 -7.43 -15.91
N LYS A 264 0.78 -7.67 -17.23
CA LYS A 264 -0.37 -8.17 -17.99
C LYS A 264 -0.78 -9.58 -17.55
N TYR A 265 0.18 -10.47 -17.32
CA TYR A 265 -0.11 -11.82 -16.83
C TYR A 265 -0.70 -11.81 -15.43
N VAL A 266 -0.07 -11.08 -14.49
CA VAL A 266 -0.57 -10.97 -13.11
C VAL A 266 -1.97 -10.35 -13.11
N ASN A 267 -2.20 -9.33 -13.93
CA ASN A 267 -3.52 -8.70 -14.06
C ASN A 267 -4.59 -9.69 -14.53
N PHE A 268 -4.26 -10.50 -15.53
CA PHE A 268 -5.15 -11.56 -16.01
C PHE A 268 -5.44 -12.60 -14.91
N PHE A 269 -4.41 -13.09 -14.20
CA PHE A 269 -4.60 -14.05 -13.11
C PHE A 269 -5.41 -13.49 -11.95
N LEU A 270 -5.19 -12.22 -11.57
CA LEU A 270 -5.97 -11.55 -10.53
C LEU A 270 -7.44 -11.39 -10.94
N LEU A 271 -7.71 -11.06 -12.21
CA LEU A 271 -9.07 -10.96 -12.74
C LEU A 271 -9.78 -12.32 -12.72
N VAL A 272 -9.12 -13.38 -13.20
CA VAL A 272 -9.64 -14.75 -13.15
C VAL A 272 -9.92 -15.16 -11.69
N PHE A 273 -8.97 -14.90 -10.78
CA PHE A 273 -9.13 -15.21 -9.37
C PHE A 273 -10.30 -14.45 -8.74
N LEU A 274 -10.51 -13.18 -9.10
CA LEU A 274 -11.63 -12.36 -8.62
C LEU A 274 -12.97 -12.93 -9.07
N ILE A 275 -13.09 -13.36 -10.34
CA ILE A 275 -14.30 -14.02 -10.85
C ILE A 275 -14.58 -15.31 -10.08
N ILE A 276 -13.56 -16.15 -9.86
CA ILE A 276 -13.70 -17.40 -9.11
C ILE A 276 -14.12 -17.13 -7.65
N ASN A 277 -13.49 -16.16 -6.99
CA ASN A 277 -13.83 -15.80 -5.61
C ASN A 277 -15.25 -15.25 -5.49
N LEU A 278 -15.69 -14.43 -6.46
CA LEU A 278 -17.06 -13.93 -6.53
C LEU A 278 -18.07 -15.08 -6.66
N ALA A 279 -17.83 -16.01 -7.59
CA ALA A 279 -18.69 -17.18 -7.77
C ALA A 279 -18.75 -18.03 -6.49
N MET A 280 -17.61 -18.26 -5.85
CA MET A 280 -17.53 -19.01 -4.59
C MET A 280 -18.27 -18.31 -3.45
N SER A 281 -18.11 -16.99 -3.32
CA SER A 281 -18.84 -16.15 -2.36
C SER A 281 -20.35 -16.25 -2.54
N VAL A 282 -20.83 -16.22 -3.79
CA VAL A 282 -22.26 -16.37 -4.12
C VAL A 282 -22.77 -17.74 -3.68
N VAL A 283 -22.04 -18.82 -3.97
CA VAL A 283 -22.42 -20.19 -3.55
C VAL A 283 -22.46 -20.31 -2.03
N LEU A 284 -21.44 -19.81 -1.33
CA LEU A 284 -21.39 -19.81 0.14
C LEU A 284 -22.53 -19.01 0.75
N TYR A 285 -22.89 -17.87 0.15
CA TYR A 285 -24.03 -17.06 0.58
C TYR A 285 -25.36 -17.80 0.41
N MET A 286 -25.58 -18.44 -0.74
CA MET A 286 -26.78 -19.24 -0.97
C MET A 286 -26.88 -20.40 0.03
N LEU A 287 -25.78 -21.10 0.28
CA LEU A 287 -25.72 -22.17 1.29
C LEU A 287 -26.01 -21.64 2.70
N ALA A 288 -25.39 -20.54 3.10
CA ALA A 288 -25.62 -19.90 4.40
C ALA A 288 -27.10 -19.54 4.60
N LYS A 289 -27.74 -18.97 3.56
CA LYS A 289 -29.17 -18.64 3.56
C LYS A 289 -30.03 -19.90 3.66
N HIS A 290 -29.72 -20.95 2.91
CA HIS A 290 -30.46 -22.21 2.94
C HIS A 290 -30.40 -22.87 4.33
N PHE A 291 -29.21 -22.96 4.94
CA PHE A 291 -29.05 -23.51 6.29
C PHE A 291 -29.73 -22.64 7.35
N LYS A 292 -29.67 -21.31 7.24
CA LYS A 292 -30.38 -20.38 8.15
C LYS A 292 -31.90 -20.61 8.10
N ASN A 293 -32.47 -20.70 6.90
CA ASN A 293 -33.90 -20.92 6.69
C ASN A 293 -34.35 -22.32 7.13
N ARG A 294 -33.52 -23.35 6.93
CA ARG A 294 -33.81 -24.70 7.41
C ARG A 294 -33.79 -24.77 8.94
N ARG A 295 -32.79 -24.15 9.58
CA ARG A 295 -32.71 -24.08 11.05
C ARG A 295 -33.93 -23.38 11.63
N TYR A 296 -34.32 -22.22 11.08
CA TYR A 296 -35.49 -21.46 11.51
C TYR A 296 -36.78 -22.29 11.46
N ARG A 297 -37.01 -23.01 10.34
CA ARG A 297 -38.17 -23.90 10.19
C ARG A 297 -38.19 -25.07 11.17
N ILE A 298 -37.04 -25.65 11.50
CA ILE A 298 -36.95 -26.77 12.46
C ILE A 298 -37.19 -26.27 13.89
N THR A 299 -36.58 -25.15 14.27
CA THR A 299 -36.78 -24.55 15.61
C THR A 299 -38.24 -24.14 15.83
N GLN A 300 -38.88 -23.46 14.86
CA GLN A 300 -40.30 -23.12 14.97
C GLN A 300 -41.24 -24.34 15.14
N LYS A 301 -40.87 -25.51 14.60
CA LYS A 301 -41.65 -26.75 14.75
C LYS A 301 -41.37 -27.51 16.04
N LEU A 302 -40.31 -27.15 16.77
CA LEU A 302 -39.97 -27.74 18.08
C LEU A 302 -40.47 -26.88 19.24
N ASP A 303 -40.65 -25.58 19.00
CA ASP A 303 -41.21 -24.62 19.96
C ASP A 303 -42.77 -24.59 19.96
N LEU A 304 -43.41 -25.27 19.00
CA LEU A 304 -44.87 -25.52 18.89
C LEU A 304 -45.20 -26.91 19.42
#